data_AF-A0A4Q3JQR5-F1
#
_entry.id   AF-A0A4Q3JQR5-F1
#
_cell.length_a   1.000
_cell.length_b   1.000
_cell.length_c   1.000
_cell.angle_alpha   90.00
_cell.angle_beta   90.00
_cell.angle_gamma   90.00
#
_symmetry.space_group_name_H-M   'P 1'
#
loop_
_entity.id
_entity.type
_entity.pdbx_description
1 polymer ?
#
loop_
_entity_poly.entity_id
_entity_poly.type
_entity_poly.pdbx_seq_one_letter_code
_entity_poly.pdbx_strand_id
1 'polypeptide(L)'
;MAGTTNDPLRTLAEAVRSLGVQAVSADEARAGGDALREHYAGGWPMGVLWSPALWEACRERVERLQLWATMPEATLSSANDVKAVPSFLVDPERPEQLWYAPSTELPAALFVPVAARPEAIAQALRELGPATTAPTLDEVRTVRAYMGSVATQTVPSPYTGEMEAAGPHELDRHFSFSPVVTPHAWGSAFGRDPLREVGPLSLDHMVATLRQLREHRPGGLPRFTRRSYFSQSHVGIEIHAQGQYFWHIDYRPSPWTAGVIESFNRATGYQLPADLPVDVAAAVHGFEFLGADWLEAALAREADPGQRGALVSVALGVASDDLVSATHIARAALAWGELEQIAVAQAAVQYNWEFLLEELGWSTTSPELRTQLERILVVGMAPPELNEHGEPVDLHEGSEDDDTAEPEDDHG
;
A
#
# COMPACT_ATOMS: atom_id res chain seq x y z
N MET A 1 -43.73 -39.54 -3.39
CA MET A 1 -43.87 -38.38 -2.49
C MET A 1 -42.50 -37.75 -2.37
N ALA A 2 -42.20 -36.78 -3.24
CA ALA A 2 -40.95 -36.06 -3.26
C ALA A 2 -40.99 -35.03 -2.13
N GLY A 3 -40.24 -35.29 -1.05
CA GLY A 3 -39.98 -34.27 -0.05
C GLY A 3 -39.19 -33.15 -0.71
N THR A 4 -39.82 -31.99 -0.88
CA THR A 4 -39.13 -30.72 -1.12
C THR A 4 -38.30 -30.42 0.11
N THR A 5 -37.11 -30.99 0.20
CA THR A 5 -36.11 -30.60 1.18
C THR A 5 -35.82 -29.14 0.92
N ASN A 6 -36.20 -28.30 1.88
CA ASN A 6 -36.02 -26.87 1.85
C ASN A 6 -34.51 -26.60 1.94
N ASP A 7 -33.83 -26.57 0.79
CA ASP A 7 -32.41 -26.26 0.69
C ASP A 7 -32.20 -24.83 1.21
N PRO A 8 -31.57 -24.63 2.38
CA PRO A 8 -31.44 -23.32 3.01
C PRO A 8 -30.75 -22.29 2.09
N LEU A 9 -29.79 -22.74 1.28
CA LEU A 9 -29.07 -21.88 0.35
C LEU A 9 -29.92 -21.46 -0.86
N ARG A 10 -30.86 -22.31 -1.29
CA ARG A 10 -31.84 -21.96 -2.32
C ARG A 10 -32.81 -20.89 -1.82
N THR A 11 -33.34 -21.06 -0.61
CA THR A 11 -34.22 -20.05 0.01
C THR A 11 -33.49 -18.74 0.22
N LEU A 12 -32.22 -18.80 0.65
CA LEU A 12 -31.37 -17.62 0.77
C LEU A 12 -31.20 -16.90 -0.58
N ALA A 13 -30.90 -17.65 -1.65
CA ALA A 13 -30.73 -17.10 -2.99
C ALA A 13 -31.97 -16.34 -3.50
N GLU A 14 -33.18 -16.85 -3.22
CA GLU A 14 -34.42 -16.15 -3.54
C GLU A 14 -34.55 -14.84 -2.74
N ALA A 15 -34.18 -14.86 -1.46
CA ALA A 15 -34.27 -13.69 -0.58
C ALA A 15 -33.26 -12.57 -0.92
N VAL A 16 -32.07 -12.90 -1.43
CA VAL A 16 -31.04 -11.90 -1.76
C VAL A 16 -31.01 -11.49 -3.23
N ARG A 17 -31.90 -12.02 -4.07
CA ARG A 17 -31.95 -11.69 -5.50
C ARG A 17 -32.11 -10.20 -5.78
N SER A 18 -32.89 -9.47 -4.95
CA SER A 18 -33.07 -8.03 -5.08
C SER A 18 -31.80 -7.22 -4.78
N LEU A 19 -30.80 -7.83 -4.14
CA LEU A 19 -29.47 -7.26 -3.93
C LEU A 19 -28.53 -7.48 -5.13
N GLY A 20 -29.03 -8.10 -6.20
CA GLY A 20 -28.24 -8.47 -7.39
C GLY A 20 -27.49 -9.79 -7.25
N VAL A 21 -27.61 -10.51 -6.12
CA VAL A 21 -26.94 -11.80 -5.92
C VAL A 21 -27.69 -12.90 -6.69
N GLN A 22 -26.98 -13.60 -7.56
CA GLN A 22 -27.51 -14.65 -8.43
C GLN A 22 -26.83 -15.98 -8.10
N ALA A 23 -27.59 -16.91 -7.53
CA ALA A 23 -27.08 -18.26 -7.30
C ALA A 23 -26.76 -18.95 -8.63
N VAL A 24 -25.65 -19.68 -8.64
CA VAL A 24 -25.18 -20.40 -9.82
C VAL A 24 -25.75 -21.82 -9.86
N SER A 25 -25.70 -22.45 -11.03
CA SER A 25 -26.02 -23.86 -11.19
C SER A 25 -25.01 -24.76 -10.47
N ALA A 26 -25.38 -26.02 -10.21
CA ALA A 26 -24.47 -26.98 -9.57
C ALA A 26 -23.19 -27.25 -10.39
N ASP A 27 -23.26 -27.13 -11.71
CA ASP A 27 -22.09 -27.28 -12.59
C ASP A 27 -21.17 -26.06 -12.49
N GLU A 28 -21.74 -24.85 -12.52
CA GLU A 28 -20.99 -23.60 -12.30
C GLU A 28 -20.38 -23.54 -10.89
N ALA A 29 -21.09 -24.05 -9.88
CA ALA A 29 -20.60 -24.10 -8.51
C ALA A 29 -19.30 -24.90 -8.38
N ARG A 30 -19.29 -26.09 -9.01
CA ARG A 30 -18.12 -26.98 -9.06
C ARG A 30 -17.00 -26.38 -9.90
N ALA A 31 -17.33 -25.91 -11.11
CA ALA A 31 -16.37 -25.30 -12.02
C ALA A 31 -15.69 -24.07 -11.40
N GLY A 32 -16.43 -23.22 -10.68
CA GLY A 32 -15.85 -22.06 -9.99
C GLY A 32 -14.92 -22.45 -8.83
N GLY A 33 -15.26 -23.50 -8.08
CA GLY A 33 -14.37 -24.05 -7.05
C GLY A 33 -13.09 -24.68 -7.64
N ASP A 34 -13.22 -25.43 -8.73
CA ASP A 34 -12.09 -26.03 -9.45
C ASP A 34 -11.17 -24.95 -10.04
N ALA A 35 -11.73 -23.91 -10.65
CA ALA A 35 -10.97 -22.79 -11.20
C ALA A 35 -10.17 -22.05 -10.12
N LEU A 36 -10.72 -21.86 -8.92
CA LEU A 36 -9.96 -21.28 -7.80
C LEU A 36 -8.84 -22.22 -7.34
N ARG A 37 -9.12 -23.52 -7.19
CA ARG A 37 -8.08 -24.49 -6.83
C ARG A 37 -6.96 -24.53 -7.87
N GLU A 38 -7.29 -24.46 -9.16
CA GLU A 38 -6.31 -24.40 -10.24
C GLU A 38 -5.50 -23.10 -10.20
N HIS A 39 -6.14 -21.94 -10.01
CA HIS A 39 -5.47 -20.66 -9.82
C HIS A 39 -4.45 -20.72 -8.69
N TYR A 40 -4.84 -21.27 -7.53
CA TYR A 40 -3.96 -21.37 -6.36
C TYR A 40 -3.01 -22.57 -6.37
N ALA A 41 -3.18 -23.54 -7.28
CA ALA A 41 -2.22 -24.60 -7.54
C ALA A 41 -1.10 -24.15 -8.50
N GLY A 42 -1.33 -23.08 -9.25
CA GLY A 42 -0.39 -22.48 -10.19
C GLY A 42 0.71 -21.62 -9.55
N GLY A 43 1.31 -20.79 -10.40
CA GLY A 43 2.34 -19.80 -10.03
C GLY A 43 1.77 -18.39 -9.83
N TRP A 44 2.67 -17.42 -9.69
CA TRP A 44 2.38 -16.08 -9.21
C TRP A 44 1.68 -15.24 -10.30
N PRO A 45 0.55 -14.54 -10.00
CA PRO A 45 0.08 -13.48 -10.86
C PRO A 45 1.15 -12.39 -10.97
N MET A 46 1.27 -11.73 -12.11
CA MET A 46 2.11 -10.54 -12.21
C MET A 46 1.59 -9.42 -11.30
N GLY A 47 2.47 -8.54 -10.81
CA GLY A 47 2.06 -7.38 -10.00
C GLY A 47 1.73 -7.70 -8.54
N VAL A 48 2.06 -8.89 -8.04
CA VAL A 48 1.93 -9.25 -6.62
C VAL A 48 3.18 -9.93 -6.08
N LEU A 49 3.54 -9.60 -4.83
CA LEU A 49 4.68 -10.16 -4.10
C LEU A 49 4.21 -11.11 -2.98
N TRP A 50 3.31 -12.03 -3.31
CA TRP A 50 2.73 -12.92 -2.31
C TRP A 50 3.73 -13.95 -1.79
N SER A 51 4.20 -13.74 -0.55
CA SER A 51 4.97 -14.71 0.22
C SER A 51 4.42 -16.15 0.14
N PRO A 52 5.28 -17.18 0.23
CA PRO A 52 4.86 -18.58 0.26
C PRO A 52 3.82 -18.90 1.36
N ALA A 53 3.92 -18.23 2.51
CA ALA A 53 2.97 -18.41 3.62
C ALA A 53 1.55 -17.94 3.27
N LEU A 54 1.43 -16.82 2.55
CA LEU A 54 0.14 -16.35 2.05
C LEU A 54 -0.44 -17.32 1.02
N TRP A 55 0.39 -17.84 0.11
CA TRP A 55 -0.05 -18.86 -0.87
C TRP A 55 -0.57 -20.13 -0.21
N GLU A 56 0.10 -20.64 0.82
CA GLU A 56 -0.38 -21.79 1.57
C GLU A 56 -1.73 -21.49 2.22
N ALA A 57 -1.87 -20.35 2.89
CA ALA A 57 -3.14 -19.95 3.50
C ALA A 57 -4.28 -19.81 2.48
N CYS A 58 -3.99 -19.32 1.27
CA CYS A 58 -4.95 -19.27 0.18
C CYS A 58 -5.34 -20.67 -0.32
N ARG A 59 -4.37 -21.57 -0.52
CA ARG A 59 -4.63 -22.97 -0.94
C ARG A 59 -5.50 -23.70 0.06
N GLU A 60 -5.17 -23.61 1.35
CA GLU A 60 -5.98 -24.16 2.43
C GLU A 60 -7.41 -23.60 2.40
N ARG A 61 -7.54 -22.28 2.18
CA ARG A 61 -8.86 -21.63 2.13
C ARG A 61 -9.71 -22.16 0.98
N VAL A 62 -9.16 -22.31 -0.23
CA VAL A 62 -9.95 -22.69 -1.41
C VAL A 62 -10.17 -24.19 -1.56
N GLU A 63 -9.47 -25.02 -0.79
CA GLU A 63 -9.52 -26.50 -0.90
C GLU A 63 -10.95 -27.02 -0.98
N ARG A 64 -11.85 -26.48 -0.15
CA ARG A 64 -13.24 -26.94 -0.02
C ARG A 64 -14.29 -25.98 -0.56
N LEU A 65 -13.88 -24.81 -1.04
CA LEU A 65 -14.83 -23.81 -1.49
C LEU A 65 -15.44 -24.19 -2.84
N GLN A 66 -16.73 -23.86 -2.97
CA GLN A 66 -17.49 -23.89 -4.21
C GLN A 66 -18.10 -22.51 -4.43
N LEU A 67 -18.27 -22.13 -5.69
CA LEU A 67 -18.99 -20.90 -6.02
C LEU A 67 -20.48 -21.10 -5.69
N TRP A 68 -21.06 -20.23 -4.88
CA TRP A 68 -22.49 -20.28 -4.56
C TRP A 68 -23.29 -19.28 -5.38
N ALA A 69 -22.80 -18.04 -5.45
CA ALA A 69 -23.49 -16.97 -6.16
C ALA A 69 -22.52 -15.92 -6.69
N THR A 70 -22.94 -15.21 -7.73
CA THR A 70 -22.22 -14.07 -8.30
C THR A 70 -23.10 -12.81 -8.27
N MET A 71 -22.47 -11.67 -8.46
CA MET A 71 -23.13 -10.39 -8.70
C MET A 71 -22.90 -9.93 -10.14
N PRO A 72 -23.65 -8.93 -10.64
CA PRO A 72 -23.31 -8.30 -11.91
C PRO A 72 -21.87 -7.80 -11.91
N GLU A 73 -21.27 -7.82 -13.10
CA GLU A 73 -19.96 -7.20 -13.32
C GLU A 73 -19.99 -5.74 -12.87
N ALA A 74 -19.03 -5.38 -12.03
CA ALA A 74 -18.86 -4.03 -11.50
C ALA A 74 -17.62 -3.39 -12.10
N THR A 75 -17.75 -2.14 -12.56
CA THR A 75 -16.62 -1.32 -12.97
C THR A 75 -15.90 -0.78 -11.73
N LEU A 76 -14.67 -1.21 -11.52
CA LEU A 76 -13.81 -0.79 -10.41
C LEU A 76 -13.03 0.50 -10.72
N SER A 77 -12.71 0.72 -12.00
CA SER A 77 -12.12 1.97 -12.49
C SER A 77 -12.62 2.29 -13.89
N SER A 78 -13.31 3.42 -14.05
CA SER A 78 -13.79 3.89 -15.35
C SER A 78 -12.65 4.38 -16.24
N ALA A 79 -11.59 4.95 -15.67
CA ALA A 79 -10.44 5.43 -16.42
C ALA A 79 -9.66 4.27 -17.09
N ASN A 80 -9.68 3.08 -16.48
CA ASN A 80 -8.87 1.93 -16.90
C ASN A 80 -9.69 0.72 -17.38
N ASP A 81 -11.01 0.86 -17.48
CA ASP A 81 -11.99 -0.21 -17.79
C ASP A 81 -11.78 -1.51 -16.99
N VAL A 82 -11.39 -1.36 -15.72
CA VAL A 82 -11.16 -2.50 -14.83
C VAL A 82 -12.49 -2.96 -14.25
N LYS A 83 -12.76 -4.26 -14.34
CA LYS A 83 -14.02 -4.88 -13.96
C LYS A 83 -13.78 -6.08 -13.07
N ALA A 84 -14.71 -6.35 -12.17
CA ALA A 84 -14.73 -7.58 -11.39
C ALA A 84 -16.14 -8.13 -11.23
N VAL A 85 -16.22 -9.43 -10.96
CA VAL A 85 -17.46 -10.13 -10.64
C VAL A 85 -17.39 -10.54 -9.16
N PRO A 86 -17.99 -9.74 -8.26
CA PRO A 86 -18.06 -10.10 -6.86
C PRO A 86 -18.78 -11.44 -6.70
N SER A 87 -18.25 -12.29 -5.83
CA SER A 87 -18.66 -13.67 -5.70
C SER A 87 -18.83 -14.05 -4.24
N PHE A 88 -19.80 -14.91 -3.98
CA PHE A 88 -19.95 -15.59 -2.69
C PHE A 88 -19.64 -17.06 -2.87
N LEU A 89 -18.75 -17.56 -2.01
CA LEU A 89 -18.34 -18.95 -1.98
C LEU A 89 -18.85 -19.63 -0.71
N VAL A 90 -18.97 -20.94 -0.76
CA VAL A 90 -19.45 -21.75 0.35
C VAL A 90 -18.59 -23.00 0.50
N ASP A 91 -18.33 -23.38 1.75
CA ASP A 91 -17.87 -24.72 2.10
C ASP A 91 -19.12 -25.58 2.28
N PRO A 92 -19.37 -26.61 1.45
CA PRO A 92 -20.57 -27.45 1.56
C PRO A 92 -20.74 -28.12 2.93
N GLU A 93 -19.66 -28.30 3.71
CA GLU A 93 -19.72 -28.84 5.07
C GLU A 93 -20.12 -27.79 6.12
N ARG A 94 -20.06 -26.49 5.77
CA ARG A 94 -20.39 -25.34 6.63
C ARG A 94 -21.26 -24.32 5.89
N PRO A 95 -22.48 -24.69 5.46
CA PRO A 95 -23.34 -23.84 4.63
C PRO A 95 -23.88 -22.60 5.35
N GLU A 96 -23.73 -22.51 6.68
CA GLU A 96 -24.10 -21.36 7.49
C GLU A 96 -23.16 -20.15 7.31
N GLN A 97 -21.99 -20.36 6.70
CA GLN A 97 -21.00 -19.33 6.46
C GLN A 97 -20.65 -19.25 4.97
N LEU A 98 -20.75 -18.04 4.42
CA LEU A 98 -20.31 -17.70 3.09
C LEU A 98 -18.96 -16.96 3.17
N TRP A 99 -18.23 -16.99 2.07
CA TRP A 99 -17.01 -16.22 1.87
C TRP A 99 -17.24 -15.24 0.74
N TYR A 100 -17.28 -13.96 1.07
CA TYR A 100 -17.39 -12.89 0.09
C TYR A 100 -16.01 -12.55 -0.48
N ALA A 101 -15.92 -12.60 -1.80
CA ALA A 101 -14.76 -12.22 -2.59
C ALA A 101 -15.17 -11.05 -3.52
N PRO A 102 -14.68 -9.82 -3.30
CA PRO A 102 -15.00 -8.70 -4.19
C PRO A 102 -14.39 -8.89 -5.60
N SER A 103 -13.28 -9.63 -5.68
CA SER A 103 -12.70 -10.20 -6.90
C SER A 103 -12.02 -11.51 -6.53
N THR A 104 -12.00 -12.47 -7.45
CA THR A 104 -11.23 -13.72 -7.29
C THR A 104 -9.72 -13.51 -7.40
N GLU A 105 -9.28 -12.34 -7.87
CA GLU A 105 -7.86 -11.94 -7.89
C GLU A 105 -7.35 -11.46 -6.52
N LEU A 106 -8.24 -11.21 -5.56
CA LEU A 106 -7.86 -10.98 -4.16
C LEU A 106 -7.36 -12.30 -3.55
N PRO A 107 -6.31 -12.32 -2.70
CA PRO A 107 -5.91 -13.51 -1.98
C PRO A 107 -7.09 -14.16 -1.27
N ALA A 108 -7.32 -15.46 -1.48
CA ALA A 108 -8.42 -16.17 -0.85
C ALA A 108 -8.34 -16.15 0.68
N ALA A 109 -7.13 -16.09 1.26
CA ALA A 109 -6.93 -15.88 2.70
C ALA A 109 -7.60 -14.60 3.23
N LEU A 110 -7.80 -13.61 2.35
CA LEU A 110 -8.44 -12.32 2.63
C LEU A 110 -9.92 -12.27 2.22
N PHE A 111 -10.53 -13.38 1.80
CA PHE A 111 -11.98 -13.44 1.60
C PHE A 111 -12.71 -13.24 2.94
N VAL A 112 -13.79 -12.46 2.90
CA VAL A 112 -14.49 -12.00 4.09
C VAL A 112 -15.59 -12.99 4.48
N PRO A 113 -15.60 -13.51 5.72
CA PRO A 113 -16.66 -14.38 6.18
C PRO A 113 -17.97 -13.59 6.37
N VAL A 114 -19.06 -14.09 5.81
CA VAL A 114 -20.40 -13.51 5.92
C VAL A 114 -21.36 -14.60 6.34
N ALA A 115 -22.14 -14.38 7.40
CA ALA A 115 -23.19 -15.33 7.78
C ALA A 115 -24.18 -15.52 6.62
N ALA A 116 -24.62 -16.76 6.37
CA ALA A 116 -25.57 -17.12 5.32
C ALA A 116 -27.01 -16.66 5.64
N ARG A 117 -27.19 -15.34 5.80
CA ARG A 117 -28.45 -14.67 6.14
C ARG A 117 -28.62 -13.42 5.27
N PRO A 118 -29.84 -13.09 4.81
CA PRO A 118 -30.06 -11.94 3.93
C PRO A 118 -29.55 -10.62 4.51
N GLU A 119 -29.71 -10.40 5.81
CA GLU A 119 -29.31 -9.15 6.46
C GLU A 119 -27.79 -8.99 6.51
N ALA A 120 -27.07 -10.09 6.75
CA ALA A 120 -25.61 -10.10 6.79
C ALA A 120 -25.02 -9.86 5.40
N ILE A 121 -25.59 -10.50 4.37
CA ILE A 121 -25.22 -10.25 2.96
C ILE A 121 -25.49 -8.79 2.59
N ALA A 122 -26.68 -8.27 2.90
CA ALA A 122 -27.01 -6.87 2.63
C ALA A 122 -26.07 -5.90 3.32
N GLN A 123 -25.65 -6.19 4.55
CA GLN A 123 -24.69 -5.36 5.27
C GLN A 123 -23.28 -5.45 4.67
N ALA A 124 -22.78 -6.64 4.39
CA ALA A 124 -21.48 -6.84 3.74
C ALA A 124 -21.42 -6.10 2.40
N LEU A 125 -22.47 -6.17 1.58
CA LEU A 125 -22.52 -5.47 0.28
C LEU A 125 -22.59 -3.95 0.39
N ARG A 126 -23.11 -3.39 1.49
CA ARG A 126 -23.07 -1.93 1.71
C ARG A 126 -21.67 -1.43 2.06
N GLU A 127 -20.87 -2.26 2.73
CA GLU A 127 -19.57 -1.85 3.29
C GLU A 127 -18.37 -2.32 2.45
N LEU A 128 -18.53 -3.42 1.69
CA LEU A 128 -17.49 -4.10 0.92
C LEU A 128 -17.88 -4.30 -0.55
N GLY A 129 -19.09 -3.90 -0.92
CA GLY A 129 -19.62 -4.08 -2.26
C GLY A 129 -19.04 -3.10 -3.27
N PRO A 130 -19.30 -3.32 -4.57
CA PRO A 130 -18.86 -2.41 -5.63
C PRO A 130 -19.49 -1.01 -5.55
N ALA A 131 -20.57 -0.85 -4.77
CA ALA A 131 -21.22 0.44 -4.54
C ALA A 131 -20.61 1.23 -3.37
N THR A 132 -19.56 0.71 -2.71
CA THR A 132 -18.89 1.39 -1.61
C THR A 132 -18.34 2.73 -2.06
N THR A 133 -18.72 3.80 -1.36
CA THR A 133 -18.22 5.14 -1.66
C THR A 133 -16.87 5.36 -1.00
N ALA A 134 -16.01 6.14 -1.66
CA ALA A 134 -14.74 6.55 -1.07
C ALA A 134 -14.95 7.23 0.29
N PRO A 135 -13.99 7.08 1.21
CA PRO A 135 -14.08 7.65 2.54
C PRO A 135 -14.11 9.19 2.47
N THR A 136 -14.94 9.77 3.32
CA THR A 136 -14.87 11.21 3.62
C THR A 136 -13.75 11.48 4.63
N LEU A 137 -13.25 12.72 4.71
CA LEU A 137 -12.14 13.06 5.61
C LEU A 137 -12.43 12.70 7.08
N ASP A 138 -13.68 12.79 7.52
CA ASP A 138 -14.09 12.47 8.89
C ASP A 138 -14.18 10.96 9.18
N GLU A 139 -14.18 10.13 8.14
CA GLU A 139 -14.25 8.66 8.24
C GLU A 139 -12.88 8.00 8.09
N VAL A 140 -11.87 8.77 7.64
CA VAL A 140 -10.53 8.25 7.35
C VAL A 140 -9.76 8.08 8.65
N ARG A 141 -9.17 6.89 8.78
CA ARG A 141 -8.01 6.65 9.62
C ARG A 141 -6.77 6.67 8.73
N THR A 142 -5.77 7.44 9.15
CA THR A 142 -4.44 7.43 8.52
C THR A 142 -3.51 6.51 9.31
N VAL A 143 -2.75 5.68 8.60
CA VAL A 143 -1.68 4.86 9.17
C VAL A 143 -0.41 5.07 8.38
N ARG A 144 0.70 5.23 9.10
CA ARG A 144 2.05 5.25 8.54
C ARG A 144 2.88 4.10 9.08
N ALA A 145 3.70 3.53 8.22
CA ALA A 145 4.57 2.41 8.55
C ALA A 145 5.79 2.42 7.64
N TYR A 146 6.93 1.94 8.13
CA TYR A 146 8.08 1.72 7.28
C TYR A 146 7.77 0.63 6.25
N MET A 147 8.00 0.96 4.98
CA MET A 147 7.83 0.04 3.87
C MET A 147 9.14 -0.70 3.59
N GLY A 148 10.28 -0.01 3.65
CA GLY A 148 11.61 -0.55 3.33
C GLY A 148 12.51 0.49 2.68
N SER A 149 13.53 0.04 1.93
CA SER A 149 14.44 0.92 1.19
C SER A 149 14.82 0.34 -0.16
N VAL A 150 15.20 1.20 -1.11
CA VAL A 150 15.72 0.78 -2.42
C VAL A 150 16.93 -0.17 -2.31
N ALA A 151 17.73 -0.04 -1.24
CA ALA A 151 18.90 -0.87 -1.01
C ALA A 151 18.59 -2.31 -0.58
N THR A 152 17.41 -2.54 0.01
CA THR A 152 17.02 -3.85 0.58
C THR A 152 15.80 -4.47 -0.10
N GLN A 153 15.01 -3.66 -0.82
CA GLN A 153 13.78 -4.11 -1.45
C GLN A 153 13.97 -4.42 -2.91
N THR A 154 13.24 -5.45 -3.34
CA THR A 154 13.19 -5.85 -4.74
C THR A 154 11.76 -6.14 -5.16
N VAL A 155 11.48 -5.92 -6.44
CA VAL A 155 10.20 -6.24 -7.07
C VAL A 155 10.44 -7.03 -8.37
N PRO A 156 9.54 -7.94 -8.76
CA PRO A 156 9.70 -8.67 -10.00
C PRO A 156 9.46 -7.75 -11.20
N SER A 157 10.32 -7.89 -12.20
CA SER A 157 10.12 -7.28 -13.51
C SER A 157 8.90 -7.91 -14.19
N PRO A 158 7.91 -7.14 -14.66
CA PRO A 158 6.78 -7.70 -15.40
C PRO A 158 7.19 -8.23 -16.78
N TYR A 159 8.39 -7.89 -17.26
CA TYR A 159 8.89 -8.30 -18.58
C TYR A 159 9.70 -9.59 -18.53
N THR A 160 10.54 -9.76 -17.51
CA THR A 160 11.47 -10.88 -17.39
C THR A 160 11.16 -11.82 -16.22
N GLY A 161 10.41 -11.35 -15.22
CA GLY A 161 10.19 -12.06 -13.96
C GLY A 161 11.38 -12.02 -12.99
N GLU A 162 12.52 -11.44 -13.39
CA GLU A 162 13.68 -11.29 -12.51
C GLU A 162 13.43 -10.24 -11.43
N MET A 163 14.10 -10.39 -10.27
CA MET A 163 13.99 -9.43 -9.18
C MET A 163 14.90 -8.22 -9.46
N GLU A 164 14.32 -7.03 -9.46
CA GLU A 164 14.99 -5.75 -9.65
C GLU A 164 14.93 -4.94 -8.35
N ALA A 165 15.89 -4.03 -8.12
CA ALA A 165 15.83 -3.11 -6.99
C ALA A 165 14.54 -2.28 -7.06
N ALA A 166 13.88 -2.08 -5.91
CA ALA A 166 12.61 -1.37 -5.83
C ALA A 166 12.82 0.16 -5.89
N GLY A 167 13.33 0.66 -7.02
CA GLY A 167 13.36 2.09 -7.31
C GLY A 167 11.95 2.67 -7.48
N PRO A 168 11.78 4.00 -7.46
CA PRO A 168 10.46 4.62 -7.61
C PRO A 168 9.75 4.22 -8.91
N HIS A 169 10.49 4.10 -10.01
CA HIS A 169 9.96 3.63 -11.29
C HIS A 169 9.55 2.14 -11.23
N GLU A 170 10.39 1.27 -10.66
CA GLU A 170 10.10 -0.16 -10.54
C GLU A 170 8.90 -0.43 -9.62
N LEU A 171 8.76 0.34 -8.54
CA LEU A 171 7.59 0.33 -7.67
C LEU A 171 6.33 0.77 -8.42
N ASP A 172 6.40 1.85 -9.18
CA ASP A 172 5.25 2.33 -9.97
C ASP A 172 4.80 1.29 -11.00
N ARG A 173 5.76 0.68 -11.68
CA ARG A 173 5.52 -0.43 -12.60
C ARG A 173 4.95 -1.65 -11.89
N HIS A 174 5.46 -2.03 -10.72
CA HIS A 174 4.93 -3.14 -9.92
C HIS A 174 3.45 -2.94 -9.61
N PHE A 175 3.09 -1.77 -9.07
CA PHE A 175 1.71 -1.46 -8.71
C PHE A 175 0.79 -1.24 -9.91
N SER A 176 1.34 -0.89 -11.09
CA SER A 176 0.58 -0.79 -12.34
C SER A 176 -0.09 -2.11 -12.75
N PHE A 177 0.42 -3.25 -12.29
CA PHE A 177 -0.15 -4.58 -12.53
C PHE A 177 -0.90 -5.15 -11.32
N SER A 178 -1.06 -4.38 -10.25
CA SER A 178 -1.71 -4.88 -9.04
C SER A 178 -3.21 -5.08 -9.26
N PRO A 179 -3.79 -6.24 -8.87
CA PRO A 179 -5.22 -6.50 -9.02
C PRO A 179 -6.08 -5.78 -7.97
N VAL A 180 -5.45 -5.09 -7.00
CA VAL A 180 -6.14 -4.53 -5.82
C VAL A 180 -6.06 -3.00 -5.72
N VAL A 181 -5.22 -2.35 -6.54
CA VAL A 181 -5.11 -0.89 -6.63
C VAL A 181 -5.15 -0.40 -8.06
N THR A 182 -5.53 0.86 -8.25
CA THR A 182 -5.51 1.52 -9.56
C THR A 182 -4.09 1.60 -10.11
N PRO A 183 -3.88 1.38 -11.42
CA PRO A 183 -2.55 1.36 -12.02
C PRO A 183 -1.85 2.72 -11.95
N HIS A 184 -2.63 3.80 -12.00
CA HIS A 184 -2.09 5.15 -12.02
C HIS A 184 -2.02 5.74 -10.61
N ALA A 185 -0.83 6.22 -10.26
CA ALA A 185 -0.62 6.99 -9.06
C ALA A 185 -0.75 8.49 -9.32
N TRP A 186 -1.02 9.25 -8.26
CA TRP A 186 -0.91 10.70 -8.23
C TRP A 186 0.04 11.17 -7.13
N GLY A 187 0.67 12.31 -7.36
CA GLY A 187 1.65 12.94 -6.50
C GLY A 187 1.03 13.68 -5.32
N SER A 188 1.88 14.07 -4.36
CA SER A 188 1.50 14.77 -3.13
C SER A 188 0.87 16.16 -3.33
N ALA A 189 0.87 16.71 -4.55
CA ALA A 189 0.12 17.94 -4.85
C ALA A 189 -1.40 17.75 -4.73
N PHE A 190 -1.90 16.51 -4.85
CA PHE A 190 -3.33 16.20 -4.79
C PHE A 190 -3.70 15.52 -3.45
N GLY A 191 -4.53 16.20 -2.65
CA GLY A 191 -5.03 15.65 -1.38
C GLY A 191 -6.17 14.64 -1.53
N ARG A 192 -6.69 14.43 -2.75
CA ARG A 192 -7.77 13.48 -3.08
C ARG A 192 -7.47 12.86 -4.44
N ASP A 193 -8.02 11.67 -4.68
CA ASP A 193 -7.91 10.99 -5.97
C ASP A 193 -8.45 11.86 -7.12
N PRO A 194 -7.58 12.35 -8.03
CA PRO A 194 -7.96 13.21 -9.13
C PRO A 194 -8.58 12.43 -10.31
N LEU A 195 -8.49 11.11 -10.32
CA LEU A 195 -9.00 10.23 -11.37
C LEU A 195 -10.39 9.64 -11.08
N ARG A 196 -10.96 9.95 -9.91
CA ARG A 196 -12.20 9.31 -9.45
C ARG A 196 -13.40 9.50 -10.37
N GLU A 197 -13.62 10.73 -10.82
CA GLU A 197 -14.79 11.10 -11.62
C GLU A 197 -14.45 11.20 -13.11
N VAL A 198 -13.24 10.78 -13.49
CA VAL A 198 -12.74 10.86 -14.85
C VAL A 198 -13.27 9.66 -15.63
N GLY A 199 -14.02 9.95 -16.71
CA GLY A 199 -14.45 8.93 -17.67
C GLY A 199 -13.27 8.37 -18.48
N PRO A 200 -13.53 7.43 -19.40
CA PRO A 200 -12.49 6.87 -20.26
C PRO A 200 -11.73 7.98 -21.00
N LEU A 201 -10.40 7.99 -20.89
CA LEU A 201 -9.54 8.96 -21.57
C LEU A 201 -9.03 8.39 -22.89
N SER A 202 -8.84 9.24 -23.90
CA SER A 202 -8.02 8.86 -25.06
C SER A 202 -6.55 8.76 -24.66
N LEU A 203 -5.74 8.02 -25.44
CA LEU A 203 -4.33 7.80 -25.13
C LEU A 203 -3.55 9.12 -24.95
N ASP A 204 -3.75 10.10 -25.85
CA ASP A 204 -3.07 11.40 -25.77
C ASP A 204 -3.47 12.20 -24.51
N HIS A 205 -4.76 12.20 -24.16
CA HIS A 205 -5.23 12.85 -22.94
C HIS A 205 -4.71 12.13 -21.70
N MET A 206 -4.67 10.80 -21.73
CA MET A 206 -4.14 9.99 -20.64
C MET A 206 -2.66 10.34 -20.39
N VAL A 207 -1.81 10.40 -21.42
CA VAL A 207 -0.39 10.78 -21.25
C VAL A 207 -0.24 12.19 -20.66
N ALA A 208 -1.00 13.17 -21.18
CA ALA A 208 -0.94 14.54 -20.68
C ALA A 208 -1.43 14.64 -19.22
N THR A 209 -2.56 14.00 -18.90
CA THR A 209 -3.11 13.96 -17.54
C THR A 209 -2.15 13.26 -16.59
N LEU A 210 -1.62 12.09 -16.94
CA LEU A 210 -0.73 11.34 -16.06
C LEU A 210 0.54 12.11 -15.69
N ARG A 211 1.11 12.90 -16.60
CA ARG A 211 2.24 13.79 -16.27
C ARG A 211 1.88 14.82 -15.21
N GLN A 212 0.74 15.50 -15.38
CA GLN A 212 0.26 16.47 -14.41
C GLN A 212 -0.06 15.83 -13.05
N LEU A 213 -0.58 14.59 -13.07
CA LEU A 213 -0.92 13.90 -11.84
C LEU A 213 0.28 13.54 -10.98
N ARG A 214 1.51 13.52 -11.52
CA ARG A 214 2.73 13.23 -10.75
C ARG A 214 3.29 14.44 -10.00
N GLU A 215 2.64 15.61 -10.09
CA GLU A 215 3.09 16.80 -9.38
C GLU A 215 3.17 16.61 -7.86
N HIS A 216 4.24 17.15 -7.25
CA HIS A 216 4.47 17.13 -5.82
C HIS A 216 4.32 18.52 -5.22
N ARG A 217 3.85 18.59 -3.96
CA ARG A 217 3.74 19.86 -3.25
C ARG A 217 5.15 20.38 -2.94
N PRO A 218 5.52 21.62 -3.34
CA PRO A 218 6.82 22.19 -3.01
C PRO A 218 7.07 22.20 -1.50
N GLY A 219 8.23 21.72 -1.07
CA GLY A 219 8.62 21.62 0.34
C GLY A 219 7.86 20.56 1.16
N GLY A 220 6.97 19.78 0.54
CA GLY A 220 6.34 18.62 1.16
C GLY A 220 7.09 17.32 0.84
N LEU A 221 6.75 16.24 1.54
CA LEU A 221 7.28 14.92 1.21
C LEU A 221 6.74 14.45 -0.15
N PRO A 222 7.59 14.00 -1.09
CA PRO A 222 7.13 13.32 -2.28
C PRO A 222 6.39 12.05 -1.90
N ARG A 223 5.21 11.89 -2.49
CA ARG A 223 4.35 10.73 -2.26
C ARG A 223 3.62 10.37 -3.54
N PHE A 224 3.66 9.09 -3.92
CA PHE A 224 2.80 8.54 -4.95
C PHE A 224 1.67 7.76 -4.30
N THR A 225 0.45 8.16 -4.60
CA THR A 225 -0.76 7.61 -4.00
C THR A 225 -1.60 6.93 -5.06
N ARG A 226 -2.12 5.74 -4.75
CA ARG A 226 -3.07 5.00 -5.59
C ARG A 226 -4.35 4.77 -4.82
N ARG A 227 -5.44 4.48 -5.53
CA ARG A 227 -6.70 4.11 -4.91
C ARG A 227 -6.87 2.59 -4.92
N SER A 228 -7.27 1.99 -3.81
CA SER A 228 -7.66 0.59 -3.77
C SER A 228 -9.03 0.38 -4.42
N TYR A 229 -9.23 -0.74 -5.14
CA TYR A 229 -10.44 -0.89 -5.94
C TYR A 229 -11.72 -1.07 -5.12
N PHE A 230 -11.66 -1.78 -3.97
CA PHE A 230 -12.88 -2.22 -3.29
C PHE A 230 -13.24 -1.33 -2.11
N SER A 231 -12.25 -0.99 -1.27
CA SER A 231 -12.44 -0.09 -0.13
C SER A 231 -12.29 1.39 -0.50
N GLN A 232 -11.80 1.69 -1.71
CA GLN A 232 -11.54 3.05 -2.19
C GLN A 232 -10.57 3.82 -1.28
N SER A 233 -9.69 3.08 -0.59
CA SER A 233 -8.66 3.61 0.30
C SER A 233 -7.54 4.24 -0.53
N HIS A 234 -6.81 5.18 0.05
CA HIS A 234 -5.59 5.71 -0.56
C HIS A 234 -4.38 4.97 -0.03
N VAL A 235 -3.63 4.35 -0.93
CA VAL A 235 -2.38 3.63 -0.63
C VAL A 235 -1.23 4.48 -1.15
N GLY A 236 -0.59 5.24 -0.26
CA GLY A 236 0.52 6.12 -0.54
C GLY A 236 1.87 5.50 -0.22
N ILE A 237 2.85 5.78 -1.08
CA ILE A 237 4.28 5.49 -0.85
C ILE A 237 4.99 6.84 -0.80
N GLU A 238 5.50 7.20 0.37
CA GLU A 238 6.31 8.38 0.59
C GLU A 238 7.77 8.04 0.30
N ILE A 239 8.44 8.95 -0.39
CA ILE A 239 9.84 8.82 -0.77
C ILE A 239 10.65 9.73 0.15
N HIS A 240 11.53 9.12 0.92
CA HIS A 240 12.35 9.78 1.92
C HIS A 240 13.82 9.77 1.49
N ALA A 241 14.65 10.58 2.15
CA ALA A 241 16.07 10.63 1.87
C ALA A 241 16.71 9.23 2.00
N GLN A 242 17.85 9.03 1.34
CA GLN A 242 18.59 7.76 1.33
C GLN A 242 17.76 6.58 0.76
N GLY A 243 16.76 6.88 -0.08
CA GLY A 243 15.94 5.87 -0.75
C GLY A 243 15.06 5.04 0.20
N GLN A 244 14.66 5.62 1.33
CA GLN A 244 13.71 4.99 2.25
C GLN A 244 12.27 5.23 1.78
N TYR A 245 11.41 4.23 2.01
CA TYR A 245 9.99 4.29 1.67
C TYR A 245 9.12 4.09 2.91
N PHE A 246 8.04 4.85 2.97
CA PHE A 246 7.05 4.77 4.03
C PHE A 246 5.66 4.63 3.43
N TRP A 247 4.87 3.74 4.00
CA TRP A 247 3.44 3.68 3.76
C TRP A 247 2.78 4.92 4.36
N HIS A 248 1.90 5.55 3.59
CA HIS A 248 0.93 6.52 4.08
C HIS A 248 -0.44 6.12 3.55
N ILE A 249 -1.25 5.51 4.42
CA ILE A 249 -2.49 4.86 4.02
C ILE A 249 -3.67 5.54 4.70
N ASP A 250 -4.61 6.02 3.88
CA ASP A 250 -5.87 6.58 4.33
C ASP A 250 -7.00 5.60 4.01
N TYR A 251 -7.71 5.12 5.03
CA TYR A 251 -8.78 4.14 4.84
C TYR A 251 -9.95 4.34 5.80
N ARG A 252 -11.13 3.84 5.44
CA ARG A 252 -12.26 3.70 6.38
C ARG A 252 -12.08 2.41 7.17
N PRO A 253 -11.99 2.44 8.51
CA PRO A 253 -11.99 1.22 9.33
C PRO A 253 -13.18 0.32 8.99
N SER A 254 -12.92 -0.98 8.80
CA SER A 254 -13.97 -1.95 8.49
C SER A 254 -14.24 -2.91 9.66
N PRO A 255 -15.49 -3.09 10.09
CA PRO A 255 -15.82 -4.04 11.14
C PRO A 255 -15.76 -5.51 10.66
N TRP A 256 -15.69 -5.73 9.34
CA TRP A 256 -15.68 -7.07 8.75
C TRP A 256 -14.29 -7.70 8.65
N THR A 257 -13.23 -6.90 8.82
CA THR A 257 -11.87 -7.33 8.51
C THR A 257 -11.11 -7.85 9.72
N ALA A 258 -11.51 -7.52 10.95
CA ALA A 258 -10.79 -7.87 12.18
C ALA A 258 -10.32 -9.33 12.23
N GLY A 259 -11.23 -10.29 12.11
CA GLY A 259 -10.87 -11.72 12.17
C GLY A 259 -10.08 -12.21 10.95
N VAL A 260 -10.26 -11.58 9.79
CA VAL A 260 -9.56 -11.89 8.54
C VAL A 260 -8.11 -11.41 8.63
N ILE A 261 -7.90 -10.16 9.02
CA ILE A 261 -6.57 -9.55 9.17
C ILE A 261 -5.81 -10.21 10.31
N GLU A 262 -6.46 -10.57 11.42
CA GLU A 262 -5.78 -11.33 12.49
C GLU A 262 -5.28 -12.69 11.99
N SER A 263 -6.10 -13.41 11.20
CA SER A 263 -5.70 -14.68 10.60
C SER A 263 -4.59 -14.50 9.57
N PHE A 264 -4.66 -13.45 8.76
CA PHE A 264 -3.62 -13.08 7.80
C PHE A 264 -2.30 -12.79 8.52
N ASN A 265 -2.29 -11.90 9.51
CA ASN A 265 -1.13 -11.54 10.32
C ASN A 265 -0.47 -12.77 10.95
N ARG A 266 -1.28 -13.71 11.46
CA ARG A 266 -0.79 -14.97 12.03
C ARG A 266 -0.12 -15.87 10.99
N ALA A 267 -0.65 -15.91 9.77
CA ALA A 267 -0.09 -16.73 8.68
C ALA A 267 1.19 -16.10 8.09
N THR A 268 1.23 -14.79 7.95
CA THR A 268 2.31 -14.08 7.23
C THR A 268 3.37 -13.47 8.15
N GLY A 269 3.10 -13.35 9.45
CA GLY A 269 3.98 -12.68 10.42
C GLY A 269 3.84 -11.16 10.46
N TYR A 270 2.93 -10.58 9.67
CA TYR A 270 2.66 -9.15 9.68
C TYR A 270 1.96 -8.69 10.97
N GLN A 271 1.98 -7.37 11.21
CA GLN A 271 1.23 -6.70 12.26
C GLN A 271 0.35 -5.59 11.68
N LEU A 272 -0.47 -5.94 10.69
CA LEU A 272 -1.42 -4.98 10.10
C LEU A 272 -2.53 -4.62 11.11
N PRO A 273 -3.06 -3.38 11.07
CA PRO A 273 -4.23 -3.00 11.87
C PRO A 273 -5.41 -3.93 11.60
N ALA A 274 -6.08 -4.43 12.64
CA ALA A 274 -7.16 -5.41 12.48
C ALA A 274 -8.33 -4.90 11.62
N ASP A 275 -8.58 -3.59 11.66
CA ASP A 275 -9.61 -2.88 10.90
C ASP A 275 -9.18 -2.48 9.47
N LEU A 276 -7.97 -2.84 9.04
CA LEU A 276 -7.46 -2.55 7.70
C LEU A 276 -8.32 -3.24 6.62
N PRO A 277 -8.66 -2.55 5.52
CA PRO A 277 -9.36 -3.19 4.41
C PRO A 277 -8.54 -4.29 3.75
N VAL A 278 -9.24 -5.32 3.26
CA VAL A 278 -8.60 -6.52 2.68
C VAL A 278 -7.80 -6.25 1.41
N ASP A 279 -8.23 -5.31 0.57
CA ASP A 279 -7.48 -4.90 -0.63
C ASP A 279 -6.21 -4.13 -0.28
N VAL A 280 -6.27 -3.30 0.76
CA VAL A 280 -5.08 -2.60 1.27
C VAL A 280 -4.10 -3.60 1.88
N ALA A 281 -4.58 -4.56 2.68
CA ALA A 281 -3.75 -5.64 3.21
C ALA A 281 -3.08 -6.46 2.09
N ALA A 282 -3.80 -6.75 1.02
CA ALA A 282 -3.25 -7.41 -0.16
C ALA A 282 -2.22 -6.54 -0.89
N ALA A 283 -2.43 -5.22 -0.98
CA ALA A 283 -1.55 -4.30 -1.70
C ALA A 283 -0.20 -4.08 -0.99
N VAL A 284 -0.19 -4.03 0.34
CA VAL A 284 1.05 -3.82 1.11
C VAL A 284 1.86 -5.10 1.32
N HIS A 285 1.24 -6.26 1.05
CA HIS A 285 1.89 -7.54 1.24
C HIS A 285 3.04 -7.75 0.26
N GLY A 286 4.17 -8.24 0.77
CA GLY A 286 5.42 -8.36 0.03
C GLY A 286 6.44 -7.26 0.37
N PHE A 287 6.03 -6.24 1.11
CA PHE A 287 6.89 -5.18 1.64
C PHE A 287 6.85 -5.15 3.16
N GLU A 288 7.79 -4.48 3.82
CA GLU A 288 7.72 -4.34 5.28
C GLU A 288 6.52 -3.48 5.68
N PHE A 289 6.07 -3.66 6.92
CA PHE A 289 5.03 -2.85 7.54
C PHE A 289 5.38 -2.66 9.01
N LEU A 290 6.37 -1.81 9.29
CA LEU A 290 6.79 -1.53 10.67
C LEU A 290 6.11 -0.24 11.15
N GLY A 291 5.03 -0.39 11.90
CA GLY A 291 4.30 0.73 12.51
C GLY A 291 4.97 1.27 13.78
N ALA A 292 4.42 2.36 14.31
CA ALA A 292 4.93 3.03 15.51
C ALA A 292 5.11 2.09 16.72
N ASP A 293 4.09 1.27 17.04
CA ASP A 293 4.13 0.35 18.18
C ASP A 293 5.26 -0.69 18.06
N TRP A 294 5.51 -1.19 16.84
CA TRP A 294 6.61 -2.13 16.60
C TRP A 294 7.96 -1.45 16.78
N LEU A 295 8.11 -0.24 16.25
CA LEU A 295 9.34 0.55 16.32
C LEU A 295 9.66 0.97 17.76
N GLU A 296 8.65 1.38 18.54
CA GLU A 296 8.80 1.65 19.97
C GLU A 296 9.32 0.42 20.71
N ALA A 297 8.69 -0.74 20.49
CA ALA A 297 9.10 -1.99 21.10
C ALA A 297 10.49 -2.45 20.64
N ALA A 298 10.89 -2.16 19.41
CA ALA A 298 12.22 -2.46 18.88
C ALA A 298 13.29 -1.57 19.52
N LEU A 299 13.06 -0.25 19.54
CA LEU A 299 13.95 0.73 20.17
C LEU A 299 14.19 0.45 21.66
N ALA A 300 13.15 0.00 22.38
CA ALA A 300 13.28 -0.33 23.80
C ALA A 300 14.17 -1.55 24.10
N ARG A 301 14.40 -2.42 23.10
CA ARG A 301 15.18 -3.66 23.24
C ARG A 301 16.54 -3.60 22.57
N GLU A 302 16.75 -2.69 21.62
CA GLU A 302 18.00 -2.59 20.87
C GLU A 302 19.12 -1.98 21.71
N ALA A 303 20.24 -2.69 21.78
CA ALA A 303 21.41 -2.30 22.56
C ALA A 303 22.58 -1.87 21.68
N ASP A 304 22.63 -2.30 20.42
CA ASP A 304 23.65 -1.90 19.47
C ASP A 304 23.41 -0.45 18.99
N PRO A 305 24.36 0.48 19.21
CA PRO A 305 24.16 1.89 18.84
C PRO A 305 23.94 2.12 17.34
N GLY A 306 24.56 1.29 16.48
CA GLY A 306 24.39 1.40 15.03
C GLY A 306 22.97 1.03 14.60
N GLN A 307 22.48 -0.12 15.07
CA GLN A 307 21.11 -0.56 14.81
C GLN A 307 20.08 0.37 15.46
N ARG A 308 20.34 0.87 16.67
CA ARG A 308 19.46 1.83 17.33
C ARG A 308 19.39 3.16 16.59
N GLY A 309 20.51 3.67 16.05
CA GLY A 309 20.51 4.85 15.19
C GLY A 309 19.66 4.66 13.92
N ALA A 310 19.77 3.50 13.26
CA ALA A 310 18.93 3.16 12.11
C ALA A 310 17.44 3.07 12.48
N LEU A 311 17.10 2.45 13.62
CA LEU A 311 15.73 2.39 14.12
C LEU A 311 15.17 3.79 14.46
N VAL A 312 15.99 4.69 15.02
CA VAL A 312 15.59 6.09 15.27
C VAL A 312 15.24 6.79 13.96
N SER A 313 16.06 6.62 12.92
CA SER A 313 15.79 7.20 11.59
C SER A 313 14.44 6.72 11.05
N VAL A 314 14.17 5.41 11.10
CA VAL A 314 12.90 4.83 10.67
C VAL A 314 11.72 5.31 11.53
N ALA A 315 11.87 5.36 12.85
CA ALA A 315 10.83 5.83 13.76
C ALA A 315 10.46 7.30 13.53
N LEU A 316 11.44 8.17 13.28
CA LEU A 316 11.21 9.56 12.93
C LEU A 316 10.57 9.72 11.55
N GLY A 317 10.90 8.84 10.59
CA GLY A 317 10.21 8.80 9.30
C GLY A 317 8.73 8.46 9.42
N VAL A 318 8.39 7.42 10.19
CA VAL A 318 6.99 7.05 10.48
C VAL A 318 6.24 8.19 11.19
N ALA A 319 6.90 8.90 12.10
CA ALA A 319 6.31 10.00 12.86
C ALA A 319 6.40 11.37 12.16
N SER A 320 6.82 11.46 10.90
CA SER A 320 7.24 12.75 10.33
C SER A 320 6.12 13.79 10.10
N ASP A 321 4.86 13.38 10.19
CA ASP A 321 3.66 14.23 10.15
C ASP A 321 3.03 14.44 11.54
N ASP A 322 3.49 13.70 12.55
CA ASP A 322 3.14 13.86 13.96
C ASP A 322 4.32 14.44 14.73
N LEU A 323 4.40 15.77 14.72
CA LEU A 323 5.48 16.50 15.37
C LEU A 323 5.60 16.20 16.87
N VAL A 324 4.50 15.83 17.54
CA VAL A 324 4.52 15.50 18.97
C VAL A 324 5.24 14.18 19.18
N SER A 325 4.87 13.15 18.43
CA SER A 325 5.54 11.84 18.47
C SER A 325 6.99 11.93 18.00
N ALA A 326 7.26 12.64 16.90
CA ALA A 326 8.62 12.82 16.39
C ALA A 326 9.52 13.52 17.42
N THR A 327 9.02 14.57 18.07
CA THR A 327 9.76 15.29 19.13
C THR A 327 10.04 14.38 20.33
N HIS A 328 9.08 13.55 20.74
CA HIS A 328 9.27 12.61 21.84
C HIS A 328 10.37 11.59 21.52
N ILE A 329 10.32 10.98 20.34
CA ILE A 329 11.33 10.03 19.85
C ILE A 329 12.71 10.70 19.78
N ALA A 330 12.78 11.88 19.15
CA ALA A 330 14.03 12.61 18.98
C ALA A 330 14.68 12.93 20.32
N ARG A 331 13.93 13.48 21.28
CA ARG A 331 14.47 13.84 22.60
C ARG A 331 14.95 12.64 23.41
N ALA A 332 14.26 11.51 23.32
CA ALA A 332 14.75 10.27 23.91
C ALA A 332 16.09 9.84 23.29
N ALA A 333 16.18 9.91 21.95
CA ALA A 333 17.36 9.53 21.19
C ALA A 333 18.59 10.42 21.45
N LEU A 334 18.39 11.73 21.70
CA LEU A 334 19.48 12.66 22.02
C LEU A 334 20.31 12.24 23.23
N ALA A 335 19.72 11.49 24.17
CA ALA A 335 20.39 11.02 25.39
C ALA A 335 21.17 9.70 25.21
N TRP A 336 21.07 9.02 24.06
CA TRP A 336 21.58 7.67 23.90
C TRP A 336 23.01 7.58 23.36
N GLY A 337 23.40 8.48 22.44
CA GLY A 337 24.71 8.43 21.81
C GLY A 337 24.82 9.29 20.56
N GLU A 338 26.03 9.35 20.00
CA GLU A 338 26.32 10.17 18.81
C GLU A 338 25.62 9.65 17.55
N LEU A 339 25.49 8.33 17.36
CA LEU A 339 24.84 7.76 16.17
C LEU A 339 23.34 8.08 16.13
N GLU A 340 22.67 8.06 17.28
CA GLU A 340 21.28 8.43 17.41
C GLU A 340 21.09 9.95 17.27
N GLN A 341 22.02 10.75 17.78
CA GLN A 341 22.06 12.19 17.53
C GLN A 341 22.22 12.52 16.04
N ILE A 342 23.06 11.78 15.31
CA ILE A 342 23.21 11.91 13.86
C ILE A 342 21.90 11.56 13.15
N ALA A 343 21.21 10.49 13.56
CA ALA A 343 19.91 10.12 13.00
C ALA A 343 18.86 11.21 13.23
N VAL A 344 18.82 11.81 14.42
CA VAL A 344 17.96 12.97 14.73
C VAL A 344 18.31 14.17 13.86
N ALA A 345 19.60 14.49 13.70
CA ALA A 345 20.06 15.59 12.85
C ALA A 345 19.63 15.40 11.39
N GLN A 346 19.82 14.20 10.84
CA GLN A 346 19.44 13.87 9.47
C GLN A 346 17.94 13.99 9.24
N ALA A 347 17.13 13.45 10.16
CA ALA A 347 15.68 13.60 10.12
C ALA A 347 15.26 15.07 10.22
N ALA A 348 15.87 15.82 11.14
CA ALA A 348 15.54 17.23 11.32
C ALA A 348 15.90 18.09 10.09
N VAL A 349 16.99 17.77 9.39
CA VAL A 349 17.29 18.39 8.09
C VAL A 349 16.25 18.01 7.04
N GLN A 350 15.95 16.71 6.92
CA GLN A 350 15.05 16.20 5.89
C GLN A 350 13.62 16.76 6.03
N TYR A 351 13.11 16.86 7.25
CA TYR A 351 11.74 17.31 7.52
C TYR A 351 11.66 18.79 7.93
N ASN A 352 12.78 19.52 7.82
CA ASN A 352 12.89 20.94 8.16
C ASN A 352 12.46 21.26 9.63
N TRP A 353 12.88 20.42 10.57
CA TRP A 353 12.65 20.59 12.01
C TRP A 353 13.78 21.40 12.66
N GLU A 354 13.88 22.68 12.30
CA GLU A 354 14.94 23.59 12.76
C GLU A 354 15.10 23.61 14.29
N PHE A 355 14.00 23.56 15.03
CA PHE A 355 14.03 23.52 16.50
C PHE A 355 14.78 22.31 17.08
N LEU A 356 14.76 21.15 16.40
CA LEU A 356 15.53 19.97 16.82
C LEU A 356 17.02 20.13 16.50
N LEU A 357 17.37 20.81 15.41
CA LEU A 357 18.76 21.14 15.10
C LEU A 357 19.35 22.10 16.14
N GLU A 358 18.57 23.11 16.54
CA GLU A 358 18.93 24.02 17.63
C GLU A 358 19.13 23.26 18.95
N GLU A 359 18.13 22.46 19.36
CA GLU A 359 18.19 21.67 20.60
C GLU A 359 19.41 20.73 20.62
N LEU A 360 19.67 20.03 19.51
CA LEU A 360 20.83 19.17 19.35
C LEU A 360 22.16 19.94 19.41
N GLY A 361 22.24 21.14 18.83
CA GLY A 361 23.45 21.97 18.87
C GLY A 361 23.88 22.32 20.30
N TRP A 362 22.90 22.53 21.20
CA TRP A 362 23.14 22.76 22.62
C TRP A 362 23.49 21.49 23.40
N SER A 363 22.90 20.34 23.04
CA SER A 363 23.03 19.10 23.81
C SER A 363 24.19 18.21 23.38
N THR A 364 24.65 18.31 22.12
CA THR A 364 25.70 17.42 21.61
C THR A 364 27.05 17.72 22.26
N THR A 365 27.79 16.67 22.57
CA THR A 365 29.19 16.77 23.04
C THR A 365 30.20 16.65 21.91
N SER A 366 29.75 16.33 20.68
CA SER A 366 30.60 16.16 19.49
C SER A 366 30.93 17.52 18.85
N PRO A 367 32.19 17.99 18.88
CA PRO A 367 32.59 19.25 18.24
C PRO A 367 32.35 19.25 16.73
N GLU A 368 32.57 18.10 16.09
CA GLU A 368 32.37 17.89 14.66
C GLU A 368 30.89 18.06 14.30
N LEU A 369 29.99 17.37 15.02
CA LEU A 369 28.56 17.48 14.81
C LEU A 369 28.07 18.91 15.06
N ARG A 370 28.53 19.56 16.14
CA ARG A 370 28.18 20.96 16.43
C ARG A 370 28.56 21.89 15.27
N THR A 371 29.76 21.75 14.73
CA THR A 371 30.23 22.57 13.59
C THR A 371 29.35 22.38 12.35
N GLN A 372 28.93 21.14 12.09
CA GLN A 372 28.02 20.84 10.97
C GLN A 372 26.64 21.47 11.18
N LEU A 373 26.09 21.37 12.39
CA LEU A 373 24.79 21.96 12.73
C LEU A 373 24.80 23.48 12.61
N GLU A 374 25.84 24.15 13.12
CA GLU A 374 26.01 25.60 12.99
C GLU A 374 26.04 26.04 11.52
N ARG A 375 26.74 25.29 10.66
CA ARG A 375 26.79 25.58 9.23
C ARG A 375 25.41 25.47 8.58
N ILE A 376 24.64 24.43 8.92
CA ILE A 376 23.29 24.21 8.38
C ILE A 376 22.34 25.34 8.82
N LEU A 377 22.37 25.71 10.11
CA LEU A 377 21.53 26.77 10.67
C LEU A 377 21.85 28.15 10.09
N VAL A 378 23.11 28.44 9.72
CA VAL A 378 23.50 29.71 9.10
C VAL A 378 23.12 29.77 7.61
N VAL A 379 23.31 28.68 6.86
CA VAL A 379 23.04 28.63 5.42
C VAL A 379 21.54 28.51 5.12
N GLY A 380 20.79 27.88 6.02
CA GLY A 380 19.38 27.52 5.81
C GLY A 380 19.22 26.19 5.07
N MET A 381 18.07 25.56 5.26
CA MET A 381 17.71 24.29 4.60
C MET A 381 16.89 24.60 3.34
N ALA A 382 17.50 24.46 2.16
CA ALA A 382 16.77 24.56 0.91
C ALA A 382 15.91 23.28 0.71
N PRO A 383 14.65 23.41 0.24
CA PRO A 383 13.87 22.24 -0.11
C PRO A 383 14.53 21.50 -1.29
N PRO A 384 14.56 20.15 -1.29
CA PRO A 384 15.12 19.40 -2.40
C PRO A 384 14.30 19.61 -3.67
N GLU A 385 14.97 19.77 -4.82
CA GLU A 385 14.34 19.70 -6.14
C GLU A 385 14.08 18.24 -6.47
N LEU A 386 12.91 17.92 -7.05
CA LEU A 386 12.47 16.54 -7.30
C LEU A 386 12.19 16.32 -8.78
N ASN A 387 12.55 15.15 -9.31
CA ASN A 387 12.18 14.72 -10.66
C ASN A 387 10.72 14.21 -10.73
N GLU A 388 10.27 13.80 -11.91
CA GLU A 388 8.90 13.28 -12.12
C GLU A 388 8.62 11.94 -11.40
N HIS A 389 9.67 11.31 -10.86
CA HIS A 389 9.60 10.10 -10.03
C HIS A 389 9.80 10.39 -8.54
N GLY A 390 9.78 11.66 -8.13
CA GLY A 390 9.90 12.07 -6.73
C GLY A 390 11.29 11.85 -6.13
N GLU A 391 12.30 11.61 -6.97
CA GLU A 391 13.70 11.50 -6.56
C GLU A 391 14.35 12.88 -6.55
N PRO A 392 15.30 13.15 -5.63
CA PRO A 392 16.10 14.36 -5.68
C PRO A 392 16.81 14.53 -7.03
N VAL A 393 16.70 15.70 -7.63
CA VAL A 393 17.53 16.08 -8.77
C VAL A 393 18.91 16.42 -8.22
N ASP A 394 19.91 15.59 -8.50
CA ASP A 394 21.30 15.94 -8.19
C ASP A 394 21.71 17.14 -9.05
N LEU A 395 21.74 18.33 -8.47
CA LEU A 395 22.22 19.57 -9.11
C LEU A 395 23.74 19.53 -9.41
N HIS A 396 24.40 18.38 -9.22
CA HIS A 396 25.84 18.19 -9.40
C HIS A 396 26.23 17.26 -10.57
N GLU A 397 25.30 16.74 -11.37
CA GLU A 397 25.61 15.99 -12.61
C GLU A 397 25.45 16.84 -13.90
N GLY A 398 25.58 18.17 -13.79
CA GLY A 398 25.33 19.10 -14.90
C GLY A 398 26.44 20.12 -15.14
N SER A 399 27.73 19.74 -15.05
CA SER A 399 28.82 20.61 -15.53
C SER A 399 30.12 19.88 -15.89
N GLU A 400 30.06 18.66 -16.42
CA GLU A 400 31.21 18.07 -17.10
C GLU A 400 30.81 17.74 -18.55
N ASP A 401 31.42 18.50 -19.47
CA ASP A 401 31.60 18.25 -20.90
C ASP A 401 30.39 18.31 -21.84
N ASP A 402 30.08 19.53 -22.30
CA ASP A 402 29.60 19.76 -23.68
C ASP A 402 30.42 20.88 -24.35
N ASP A 403 31.76 20.74 -24.27
CA ASP A 403 32.74 21.62 -24.93
C ASP A 403 33.62 20.83 -25.92
N THR A 404 33.01 19.86 -26.62
CA THR A 404 33.60 19.26 -27.84
C THR A 404 32.73 19.55 -29.05
N ALA A 405 32.56 20.84 -29.37
CA ALA A 405 32.35 21.24 -30.75
C ALA A 405 33.69 21.09 -31.49
N GLU A 406 33.92 19.94 -32.12
CA GLU A 406 35.00 19.78 -33.08
C GLU A 406 34.79 20.79 -34.23
N PRO A 407 35.81 21.58 -34.60
CA PRO A 407 35.71 22.44 -35.78
C PRO A 407 35.69 21.58 -37.04
N GLU A 408 34.69 21.81 -37.90
CA GLU A 408 34.66 21.26 -39.25
C GLU A 408 35.91 21.69 -40.02
N ASP A 409 36.83 20.74 -40.22
CA ASP A 409 37.94 20.89 -41.16
C ASP A 409 37.39 20.86 -42.58
N ASP A 410 37.34 22.05 -43.18
CA ASP A 410 37.08 22.30 -44.59
C ASP A 410 38.32 21.85 -45.41
N HIS A 411 38.18 20.74 -46.13
CA HIS A 411 39.16 20.26 -47.10
C HIS A 411 38.49 19.96 -48.45
N GLY A 412 38.65 20.90 -49.39
CA GLY A 412 39.26 20.69 -50.71
C GLY A 412 38.56 19.77 -51.71
#